data_AF-M6GGW2-F1
#
_entry.id   AF-M6GGW2-F1
#
_cell.length_a   1.000
_cell.length_b   1.000
_cell.length_c   1.000
_cell.angle_alpha   90.00
_cell.angle_beta   90.00
_cell.angle_gamma   90.00
#
_symmetry.space_group_name_H-M   'P 1'
#
loop_
_entity.id
_entity.type
_entity.pdbx_description
1 polymer ?
#
loop_
_entity_poly.entity_id
_entity_poly.type
_entity_poly.pdbx_seq_one_letter_code
_entity_poly.pdbx_strand_id
1 'polypeptide(L)'
;MKVLVLDSGTTVRKIISSFFPTEDFQIFEAGTAKEGLDLTFQEHFDLITIGMVLPDSDGFTVCKTIRNGLIDNKQNICKNSKIFLITSGNIETNRIKSVESGFDGIFPKPTGIEEFKTVIEEIIKLAYQSSPIESKKAGKILIIDDSELNLLLLGKILEKNGYSFQAFTEGKKAYEYLQSSNEVSYILTDWIMPDFSGEELVEAIRKQEKFNDIPIAVITGIEEKEDFKISIPQKNIYLLQKPYFERKILEYIQKV
;
A
#
# COMPACT_ATOMS: atom_id res chain seq x y z
N MET A 1 -15.91 -15.82 -3.19
CA MET A 1 -15.32 -14.70 -3.97
C MET A 1 -14.72 -15.23 -5.26
N LYS A 2 -14.82 -14.50 -6.37
CA LYS A 2 -14.15 -14.86 -7.63
C LYS A 2 -12.77 -14.21 -7.69
N VAL A 3 -11.75 -15.02 -7.96
CA VAL A 3 -10.34 -14.59 -8.03
C VAL A 3 -9.79 -14.84 -9.42
N LEU A 4 -9.15 -13.83 -10.01
CA LEU A 4 -8.38 -13.98 -11.25
C LEU A 4 -6.87 -13.97 -10.95
N VAL A 5 -6.19 -15.06 -11.32
CA VAL A 5 -4.74 -15.20 -11.23
C VAL A 5 -4.14 -15.04 -12.63
N LEU A 6 -3.58 -13.86 -12.89
CA LEU A 6 -2.97 -13.50 -14.18
C LEU A 6 -1.44 -13.53 -14.06
N ASP A 7 -0.79 -14.57 -14.61
CA ASP A 7 0.68 -14.67 -14.63
C ASP A 7 1.16 -15.50 -15.82
N SER A 8 2.29 -15.15 -16.44
CA SER A 8 2.83 -15.90 -17.57
C SER A 8 3.29 -17.32 -17.19
N GLY A 9 3.74 -17.52 -15.95
CA GLY A 9 4.23 -18.82 -15.47
C GLY A 9 3.11 -19.76 -15.06
N THR A 10 2.92 -20.86 -15.80
CA THR A 10 1.92 -21.90 -15.48
C THR A 10 2.08 -22.47 -14.08
N THR A 11 3.31 -22.76 -13.65
CA THR A 11 3.62 -23.25 -12.30
C THR A 11 3.27 -22.21 -11.23
N VAL A 12 3.59 -20.93 -11.49
CA VAL A 12 3.31 -19.83 -10.55
C VAL A 12 1.80 -19.68 -10.36
N ARG A 13 1.01 -19.70 -11.44
CA ARG A 13 -0.45 -19.63 -11.34
C ARG A 13 -1.05 -20.77 -10.53
N LYS A 14 -0.59 -22.01 -10.76
CA LYS A 14 -1.07 -23.18 -10.01
C LYS A 14 -0.74 -23.09 -8.52
N ILE A 15 0.47 -22.62 -8.20
CA ILE A 15 0.91 -22.41 -6.82
C ILE A 15 0.03 -21.35 -6.15
N ILE A 16 -0.11 -20.16 -6.76
CA ILE A 16 -0.98 -19.09 -6.24
C ILE A 16 -2.41 -19.61 -6.03
N SER A 17 -2.96 -20.29 -7.03
CA SER A 17 -4.32 -20.85 -6.99
C SER A 17 -4.50 -21.86 -5.87
N SER A 18 -3.49 -22.67 -5.56
CA SER A 18 -3.56 -23.68 -4.49
C SER A 18 -3.64 -23.11 -3.08
N PHE A 19 -3.28 -21.84 -2.88
CA PHE A 19 -3.37 -21.19 -1.56
C PHE A 19 -4.73 -20.59 -1.27
N PHE A 20 -5.62 -20.50 -2.26
CA PHE A 20 -6.99 -20.06 -2.03
C PHE A 20 -7.87 -21.27 -1.67
N PRO A 21 -8.53 -21.28 -0.50
CA PRO A 21 -9.45 -22.35 -0.13
C PRO A 21 -10.63 -22.46 -1.12
N THR A 22 -10.84 -23.64 -1.71
CA THR A 22 -11.88 -23.85 -2.74
C THR A 22 -13.31 -23.71 -2.22
N GLU A 23 -13.50 -23.76 -0.90
CA GLU A 23 -14.80 -23.57 -0.24
C GLU A 23 -15.26 -22.11 -0.31
N ASP A 24 -14.31 -21.16 -0.28
CA ASP A 24 -14.58 -19.72 -0.23
C ASP A 24 -14.29 -19.00 -1.55
N PHE A 25 -13.46 -19.59 -2.41
CA PHE A 25 -12.94 -18.95 -3.61
C PHE A 25 -13.16 -19.78 -4.88
N GLN A 26 -13.64 -19.09 -5.92
CA GLN A 26 -13.66 -19.61 -7.28
C GLN A 26 -12.49 -18.99 -8.06
N ILE A 27 -11.53 -19.83 -8.47
CA ILE A 27 -10.30 -19.37 -9.10
C ILE A 27 -10.38 -19.49 -10.63
N PHE A 28 -9.94 -18.43 -11.29
CA PHE A 28 -9.75 -18.34 -12.74
C PHE A 28 -8.29 -18.02 -13.00
N GLU A 29 -7.71 -18.65 -14.01
CA GLU A 29 -6.33 -18.42 -14.41
C GLU A 29 -6.26 -17.80 -15.81
N ALA A 30 -5.30 -16.91 -16.03
CA ALA A 30 -4.97 -16.40 -17.35
C ALA A 30 -3.44 -16.29 -17.52
N GLY A 31 -2.94 -16.72 -18.68
CA GLY A 31 -1.51 -16.70 -19.01
C GLY A 31 -1.05 -15.48 -19.78
N THR A 32 -1.98 -14.70 -20.34
CA THR A 32 -1.72 -13.54 -21.19
C THR A 32 -2.59 -12.36 -20.80
N ALA A 33 -2.12 -11.14 -21.07
CA ALA A 33 -2.85 -9.91 -20.82
C ALA A 33 -4.18 -9.90 -21.56
N LYS A 34 -4.20 -10.34 -22.83
CA LYS A 34 -5.44 -10.46 -23.62
C LYS A 34 -6.47 -11.37 -22.93
N GLU A 35 -6.07 -12.59 -22.57
CA GLU A 35 -6.97 -13.54 -21.89
C GLU A 35 -7.50 -12.98 -20.56
N GLY A 36 -6.61 -12.38 -19.76
CA GLY A 36 -7.01 -11.76 -18.49
C GLY A 36 -7.99 -10.61 -18.69
N LEU A 37 -7.73 -9.72 -19.66
CA LEU A 37 -8.62 -8.60 -19.97
C LEU A 37 -9.97 -9.09 -20.47
N ASP A 38 -10.01 -10.03 -21.42
CA ASP A 38 -11.25 -10.64 -21.93
C ASP A 38 -12.11 -11.17 -20.79
N LEU A 39 -11.51 -11.89 -19.83
CA LEU A 39 -12.21 -12.36 -18.63
C LEU A 39 -12.77 -11.21 -17.80
N THR A 40 -11.99 -10.15 -17.54
CA THR A 40 -12.45 -9.01 -16.70
C THR A 40 -13.59 -8.20 -17.31
N PHE A 41 -13.83 -8.30 -18.63
CA PHE A 41 -14.99 -7.68 -19.29
C PHE A 41 -16.22 -8.59 -19.31
N GLN A 42 -16.03 -9.91 -19.18
CA GLN A 42 -17.10 -10.91 -19.24
C GLN A 42 -17.61 -11.31 -17.86
N GLU A 43 -16.74 -11.33 -16.86
CA GLU A 43 -17.02 -11.84 -15.52
C GLU A 43 -16.50 -10.87 -14.44
N HIS A 44 -17.25 -10.74 -13.35
CA HIS A 44 -16.83 -9.89 -12.22
C HIS A 44 -15.90 -10.67 -11.30
N PHE A 45 -14.74 -10.08 -10.99
CA PHE A 45 -13.79 -10.61 -10.02
C PHE A 45 -13.75 -9.74 -8.77
N ASP A 46 -13.73 -10.34 -7.59
CA ASP A 46 -13.56 -9.59 -6.34
C ASP A 46 -12.07 -9.25 -6.12
N LEU A 47 -11.20 -10.15 -6.55
CA LEU A 47 -9.75 -10.08 -6.38
C LEU A 47 -9.04 -10.48 -7.68
N ILE A 48 -8.02 -9.72 -8.07
CA ILE A 48 -7.18 -9.96 -9.24
C ILE A 48 -5.72 -9.86 -8.82
N THR A 49 -4.95 -10.91 -9.04
CA THR A 49 -3.49 -10.88 -8.89
C THR A 49 -2.84 -10.82 -10.26
N ILE A 50 -1.92 -9.89 -10.49
CA ILE A 50 -1.29 -9.67 -11.79
C ILE A 50 0.23 -9.81 -11.68
N GLY A 51 0.82 -10.64 -12.52
CA GLY A 51 2.26 -10.72 -12.75
C GLY A 51 2.77 -9.51 -13.54
N MET A 52 3.94 -9.00 -13.18
CA MET A 52 4.52 -7.83 -13.86
C MET A 52 4.79 -8.07 -15.36
N VAL A 53 5.32 -9.24 -15.70
CA VAL A 53 5.77 -9.56 -17.06
C VAL A 53 4.83 -10.61 -17.66
N LEU A 54 4.06 -10.18 -18.67
CA LEU A 54 3.18 -11.04 -19.46
C LEU A 54 3.72 -11.14 -20.90
N PRO A 55 3.32 -12.16 -21.69
CA PRO A 55 3.90 -12.37 -23.02
C PRO A 55 3.54 -11.26 -24.03
N ASP A 56 2.40 -10.60 -23.83
CA ASP A 56 1.74 -9.67 -24.77
C ASP A 56 1.52 -8.27 -24.18
N SER A 57 1.83 -8.05 -22.89
CA SER A 57 1.76 -6.75 -22.23
C SER A 57 2.54 -6.75 -20.91
N ASP A 58 2.47 -5.66 -20.15
CA ASP A 58 2.97 -5.58 -18.78
C ASP A 58 1.81 -5.38 -17.79
N GLY A 59 2.05 -5.76 -16.52
CA GLY A 59 1.02 -5.71 -15.48
C GLY A 59 0.49 -4.30 -15.20
N PHE A 60 1.29 -3.24 -15.37
CA PHE A 60 0.82 -1.86 -15.21
C PHE A 60 -0.19 -1.49 -16.28
N THR A 61 0.09 -1.85 -17.53
CA THR A 61 -0.81 -1.62 -18.67
C THR A 61 -2.13 -2.37 -18.48
N VAL A 62 -2.08 -3.63 -18.02
CA VAL A 62 -3.29 -4.40 -17.70
C VAL A 62 -4.10 -3.74 -16.58
N CYS A 63 -3.47 -3.36 -15.47
CA CYS A 63 -4.17 -2.73 -14.35
C CYS A 63 -4.84 -1.41 -14.78
N LYS A 64 -4.13 -0.56 -15.52
CA LYS A 64 -4.71 0.69 -16.08
C LYS A 64 -5.91 0.39 -16.97
N THR A 65 -5.84 -0.67 -17.77
CA THR A 65 -6.93 -1.09 -18.66
C THR A 65 -8.13 -1.64 -17.87
N ILE A 66 -7.92 -2.36 -16.78
CA ILE A 66 -9.02 -2.81 -15.92
C ILE A 66 -9.69 -1.61 -15.24
N ARG A 67 -8.91 -0.65 -14.72
CA ARG A 67 -9.46 0.55 -14.05
C ARG A 67 -10.21 1.48 -15.00
N ASN A 68 -9.67 1.70 -16.21
CA ASN A 68 -10.10 2.78 -17.10
C ASN A 68 -10.64 2.31 -18.46
N GLY A 69 -10.47 1.05 -18.83
CA GLY A 69 -10.77 0.52 -20.16
C GLY A 69 -12.27 0.43 -20.48
N LEU A 70 -12.57 0.58 -21.77
CA LEU A 70 -13.90 0.53 -22.35
C LEU A 70 -13.92 -0.47 -23.51
N ILE A 71 -14.93 -1.35 -23.55
CA ILE A 71 -15.27 -2.18 -24.71
C ILE A 71 -16.74 -1.94 -25.06
N ASP A 72 -17.05 -1.66 -26.32
CA ASP A 72 -18.41 -1.36 -26.80
C ASP A 72 -19.15 -0.31 -25.94
N ASN A 73 -18.44 0.77 -25.57
CA ASN A 73 -18.89 1.84 -24.67
C ASN A 73 -19.29 1.38 -23.26
N LYS A 74 -18.96 0.15 -22.86
CA LYS A 74 -19.14 -0.37 -21.50
C LYS A 74 -17.82 -0.33 -20.76
N GLN A 75 -17.86 0.24 -19.56
CA GLN A 75 -16.74 0.22 -18.63
C GLN A 75 -16.44 -1.21 -18.19
N ASN A 76 -15.16 -1.53 -18.04
CA ASN A 76 -14.74 -2.79 -17.44
C ASN A 76 -15.46 -3.00 -16.08
N ILE A 77 -16.11 -4.15 -15.92
CA ILE A 77 -16.91 -4.47 -14.74
C ILE A 77 -16.06 -4.69 -13.49
N CYS A 78 -14.75 -4.97 -13.67
CA CYS A 78 -13.77 -5.14 -12.61
C CYS A 78 -13.03 -3.84 -12.24
N LYS A 79 -13.49 -2.66 -12.69
CA LYS A 79 -12.81 -1.38 -12.42
C LYS A 79 -12.61 -1.09 -10.91
N ASN A 80 -13.44 -1.67 -10.05
CA ASN A 80 -13.41 -1.49 -8.60
C ASN A 80 -12.91 -2.73 -7.84
N SER A 81 -12.53 -3.80 -8.55
CA SER A 81 -11.99 -5.03 -7.95
C SER A 81 -10.70 -4.73 -7.18
N LYS A 82 -10.35 -5.59 -6.23
CA LYS A 82 -9.03 -5.51 -5.58
C LYS A 82 -7.97 -6.05 -6.51
N ILE A 83 -6.97 -5.25 -6.85
CA ILE A 83 -5.92 -5.62 -7.82
C ILE A 83 -4.56 -5.52 -7.15
N PHE A 84 -3.85 -6.65 -7.05
CA PHE A 84 -2.51 -6.72 -6.46
C PHE A 84 -1.48 -7.16 -7.49
N LEU A 85 -0.37 -6.45 -7.53
CA LEU A 85 0.79 -6.79 -8.35
C LEU A 85 1.63 -7.84 -7.62
N ILE A 86 2.02 -8.93 -8.28
CA ILE A 86 2.98 -9.90 -7.76
C ILE A 86 4.19 -9.93 -8.70
N THR A 87 5.37 -9.51 -8.22
CA THR A 87 6.55 -9.28 -9.08
C THR A 87 7.84 -9.88 -8.52
N SER A 88 8.66 -10.46 -9.39
CA SER A 88 10.06 -10.83 -9.07
C SER A 88 11.02 -9.64 -9.22
N GLY A 89 10.54 -8.50 -9.71
CA GLY A 89 11.33 -7.28 -9.82
C GLY A 89 11.44 -6.53 -8.51
N ASN A 90 12.26 -5.48 -8.48
CA ASN A 90 12.43 -4.62 -7.31
C ASN A 90 11.09 -3.93 -6.96
N ILE A 91 10.61 -4.16 -5.73
CA ILE A 91 9.34 -3.60 -5.25
C ILE A 91 9.46 -2.07 -5.18
N GLU A 92 10.48 -1.54 -4.51
CA GLU A 92 10.64 -0.10 -4.26
C GLU A 92 10.62 0.72 -5.55
N THR A 93 11.34 0.28 -6.59
CA THR A 93 11.34 1.00 -7.88
C THR A 93 9.98 0.97 -8.59
N ASN A 94 9.13 -0.01 -8.26
CA ASN A 94 7.81 -0.19 -8.88
C ASN A 94 6.65 0.39 -8.05
N ARG A 95 6.86 0.83 -6.80
CA ARG A 95 5.77 1.28 -5.91
C ARG A 95 4.98 2.45 -6.48
N ILE A 96 5.66 3.50 -6.93
CA ILE A 96 5.01 4.70 -7.49
C ILE A 96 4.15 4.31 -8.70
N LYS A 97 4.76 3.62 -9.67
CA LYS A 97 4.06 3.21 -10.89
C LYS A 97 2.89 2.27 -10.58
N SER A 98 2.98 1.47 -9.52
CA SER A 98 1.89 0.59 -9.08
C SER A 98 0.68 1.40 -8.62
N VAL A 99 0.90 2.40 -7.75
CA VAL A 99 -0.18 3.29 -7.27
C VAL A 99 -0.79 4.08 -8.43
N GLU A 100 0.03 4.66 -9.30
CA GLU A 100 -0.44 5.40 -10.48
C GLU A 100 -1.25 4.55 -11.47
N SER A 101 -0.94 3.26 -11.54
CA SER A 101 -1.65 2.31 -12.42
C SER A 101 -2.95 1.80 -11.80
N GLY A 102 -3.17 2.07 -10.51
CA GLY A 102 -4.38 1.71 -9.78
C GLY A 102 -4.32 0.35 -9.08
N PHE A 103 -3.12 -0.18 -8.79
CA PHE A 103 -2.98 -1.34 -7.91
C PHE A 103 -3.34 -0.97 -6.47
N ASP A 104 -3.99 -1.87 -5.75
CA ASP A 104 -4.26 -1.79 -4.31
C ASP A 104 -3.04 -2.19 -3.46
N GLY A 105 -2.05 -2.83 -4.07
CA GLY A 105 -0.78 -3.20 -3.43
C GLY A 105 0.17 -3.97 -4.36
N ILE A 106 1.40 -4.16 -3.89
CA ILE A 106 2.48 -4.82 -4.61
C ILE A 106 3.18 -5.82 -3.69
N PHE A 107 3.36 -7.06 -4.14
CA PHE A 107 3.97 -8.13 -3.37
C PHE A 107 5.13 -8.76 -4.14
N PRO A 108 6.17 -9.24 -3.45
CA PRO A 108 7.21 -10.02 -4.09
C PRO A 108 6.62 -11.32 -4.61
N LYS A 109 7.12 -11.80 -5.76
CA LYS A 109 6.98 -13.21 -6.13
C LYS A 109 7.76 -14.01 -5.10
N PRO A 110 7.11 -14.86 -4.32
CA PRO A 110 7.76 -15.60 -3.26
C PRO A 110 8.73 -16.61 -3.83
N THR A 111 9.80 -16.89 -3.08
CA THR A 111 10.86 -17.82 -3.50
C THR A 111 10.65 -19.23 -2.95
N GLY A 112 9.78 -19.37 -1.94
CA GLY A 112 9.37 -20.64 -1.37
C GLY A 112 7.87 -20.71 -1.04
N ILE A 113 7.39 -21.93 -0.75
CA ILE A 113 5.98 -22.24 -0.50
C ILE A 113 5.43 -21.49 0.74
N GLU A 114 6.18 -21.47 1.84
CA GLU A 114 5.74 -20.78 3.08
C GLU A 114 5.66 -19.26 2.92
N GLU A 115 6.60 -18.68 2.18
CA GLU A 115 6.56 -17.26 1.81
C GLU A 115 5.34 -16.96 0.94
N PHE A 116 5.03 -17.84 -0.02
CA PHE A 116 3.82 -17.71 -0.84
C PHE A 116 2.56 -17.71 0.00
N LYS A 117 2.45 -18.68 0.93
CA LYS A 117 1.29 -18.76 1.81
C LYS A 117 1.10 -17.46 2.58
N THR A 118 2.17 -16.91 3.16
CA THR A 118 2.12 -15.64 3.91
C THR A 118 1.66 -14.46 3.03
N VAL A 119 2.18 -14.35 1.81
CA VAL A 119 1.77 -13.30 0.85
C VAL A 119 0.30 -13.43 0.47
N ILE A 120 -0.17 -14.65 0.18
CA ILE A 120 -1.57 -14.88 -0.21
C ILE A 120 -2.51 -14.66 0.98
N GLU A 121 -2.15 -15.07 2.20
CA GLU A 121 -2.92 -14.79 3.41
C GLU A 121 -3.09 -13.28 3.65
N GLU A 122 -2.02 -12.49 3.46
CA GLU A 122 -2.11 -11.03 3.55
C GLU A 122 -3.00 -10.47 2.42
N ILE A 123 -2.86 -10.93 1.17
CA ILE A 123 -3.74 -10.51 0.07
C ILE A 123 -5.21 -10.80 0.37
N ILE A 124 -5.52 -12.00 0.86
CA ILE A 124 -6.87 -12.43 1.24
C ILE A 124 -7.42 -11.51 2.34
N LYS A 125 -6.62 -11.25 3.38
CA LYS A 125 -6.99 -10.34 4.47
C LYS A 125 -7.29 -8.93 3.95
N LEU A 126 -6.42 -8.37 3.10
CA LEU A 126 -6.62 -7.05 2.51
C LEU A 126 -7.84 -7.02 1.56
N ALA A 127 -8.20 -8.14 0.93
CA ALA A 127 -9.38 -8.25 0.07
C ALA A 127 -10.69 -8.28 0.88
N TYR A 128 -10.73 -9.03 1.99
CA TYR A 128 -11.92 -9.17 2.84
C TYR A 128 -12.26 -7.95 3.68
N GLN A 129 -11.28 -7.10 3.97
CA GLN A 129 -11.52 -5.90 4.76
C GLN A 129 -12.24 -4.85 3.86
N SER A 130 -13.47 -5.10 3.43
CA SER A 130 -14.17 -4.30 2.41
C SER A 130 -14.86 -3.04 2.94
N SER A 131 -14.65 -2.67 4.21
CA SER A 131 -15.24 -1.44 4.75
C SER A 131 -14.76 -0.24 3.94
N PRO A 132 -15.68 0.59 3.41
CA PRO A 132 -15.32 1.87 2.80
C PRO A 132 -14.44 2.62 3.78
N ILE A 133 -13.26 3.01 3.31
CA ILE A 133 -12.41 3.95 4.04
C ILE A 133 -13.14 5.29 3.92
N GLU A 134 -14.09 5.56 4.82
CA GLU A 134 -14.77 6.85 4.88
C GLU A 134 -13.72 7.95 5.08
N SER A 135 -13.65 8.90 4.13
CA SER A 135 -12.82 10.07 4.30
C SER A 135 -13.37 10.90 5.45
N LYS A 136 -12.84 10.68 6.67
CA LYS A 136 -12.91 11.72 7.70
C LYS A 136 -12.24 12.95 7.10
N LYS A 137 -12.81 14.14 7.30
CA LYS A 137 -12.06 15.40 7.16
C LYS A 137 -10.95 15.39 8.20
N ALA A 138 -9.87 14.68 7.94
CA ALA A 138 -8.63 14.83 8.68
C ALA A 138 -8.09 16.22 8.36
N GLY A 139 -7.53 16.90 9.35
CA GLY A 139 -6.69 18.05 9.08
C GLY A 139 -5.44 17.64 8.29
N LYS A 140 -4.46 18.54 8.22
CA LYS A 140 -3.28 18.34 7.39
C LYS A 140 -2.42 17.18 7.92
N ILE A 141 -1.99 16.29 7.03
CA ILE A 141 -1.09 15.19 7.36
C ILE A 141 0.35 15.67 7.11
N LEU A 142 1.20 15.59 8.12
CA LEU A 142 2.63 15.89 7.98
C LEU A 142 3.36 14.61 7.60
N ILE A 143 4.04 14.59 6.46
CA ILE A 143 4.86 13.45 6.02
C ILE A 143 6.34 13.85 6.05
N ILE A 144 7.18 13.02 6.70
CA ILE A 144 8.62 13.24 6.85
C ILE A 144 9.36 11.97 6.43
N ASP A 145 10.24 12.07 5.45
CA ASP A 145 11.07 10.96 4.96
C ASP A 145 12.23 11.58 4.17
N ASP A 146 13.47 11.14 4.40
CA ASP A 146 14.66 11.67 3.74
C ASP A 146 14.71 11.31 2.24
N SER A 147 13.90 10.34 1.81
CA SER A 147 13.71 9.99 0.41
C SER A 147 12.57 10.77 -0.24
N GLU A 148 12.91 11.63 -1.21
CA GLU A 148 11.92 12.30 -2.07
C GLU A 148 10.96 11.32 -2.77
N LEU A 149 11.43 10.11 -3.08
CA LEU A 149 10.62 9.06 -3.68
C LEU A 149 9.53 8.58 -2.73
N ASN A 150 9.86 8.36 -1.46
CA ASN A 150 8.89 7.96 -0.43
C ASN A 150 7.88 9.07 -0.16
N LEU A 151 8.34 10.34 -0.07
CA LEU A 151 7.45 11.48 0.07
C LEU A 151 6.47 11.59 -1.10
N LEU A 152 6.95 11.40 -2.33
CA LEU A 152 6.10 11.41 -3.53
C LEU A 152 5.09 10.25 -3.51
N LEU A 153 5.50 9.05 -3.08
CA LEU A 153 4.62 7.89 -2.97
C LEU A 153 3.51 8.13 -1.94
N LEU A 154 3.87 8.55 -0.73
CA LEU A 154 2.92 8.88 0.34
C LEU A 154 1.98 10.00 -0.10
N GLY A 155 2.53 11.06 -0.70
CA GLY A 155 1.74 12.18 -1.24
C GLY A 155 0.67 11.71 -2.22
N LYS A 156 1.02 10.86 -3.20
CA LYS A 156 0.06 10.29 -4.16
C LYS A 156 -1.02 9.45 -3.50
N ILE A 157 -0.65 8.64 -2.51
CA ILE A 157 -1.62 7.83 -1.75
C ILE A 157 -2.61 8.73 -1.01
N LEU A 158 -2.12 9.78 -0.35
CA LEU A 158 -2.94 10.72 0.40
C LEU A 158 -3.86 11.54 -0.50
N GLU A 159 -3.33 12.12 -1.59
CA GLU A 159 -4.07 12.87 -2.60
C GLU A 159 -5.20 12.05 -3.22
N LYS A 160 -4.89 10.82 -3.66
CA LYS A 160 -5.87 9.89 -4.25
C LYS A 160 -7.05 9.63 -3.30
N ASN A 161 -6.80 9.64 -2.00
CA ASN A 161 -7.80 9.39 -0.97
C ASN A 161 -8.39 10.67 -0.35
N GLY A 162 -8.12 11.83 -0.96
CA GLY A 162 -8.72 13.11 -0.58
C GLY A 162 -8.13 13.78 0.66
N TYR A 163 -6.95 13.36 1.11
CA TYR A 163 -6.24 13.95 2.24
C TYR A 163 -5.33 15.10 1.79
N SER A 164 -5.27 16.16 2.62
CA SER A 164 -4.28 17.21 2.48
C SER A 164 -3.01 16.85 3.25
N PHE A 165 -1.84 17.18 2.70
CA PHE A 165 -0.57 16.89 3.37
C PHE A 165 0.45 18.01 3.19
N GLN A 166 1.48 17.99 4.05
CA GLN A 166 2.70 18.77 3.91
C GLN A 166 3.89 17.82 4.05
N ALA A 167 4.87 17.94 3.14
CA ALA A 167 6.02 17.05 3.08
C ALA A 167 7.33 17.76 3.44
N PHE A 168 8.24 17.04 4.10
CA PHE A 168 9.59 17.50 4.42
C PHE A 168 10.59 16.36 4.29
N THR A 169 11.73 16.63 3.67
CA THR A 169 12.89 15.71 3.65
C THR A 169 13.76 15.79 4.91
N GLU A 170 13.55 16.83 5.71
CA GLU A 170 14.36 17.13 6.88
C GLU A 170 13.46 17.21 8.13
N GLY A 171 13.71 16.34 9.11
CA GLY A 171 12.94 16.32 10.36
C GLY A 171 12.96 17.67 11.09
N LYS A 172 14.07 18.41 11.03
CA LYS A 172 14.18 19.74 11.67
C LYS A 172 13.20 20.75 11.08
N LYS A 173 13.12 20.84 9.74
CA LYS A 173 12.17 21.73 9.04
C LYS A 173 10.73 21.30 9.31
N ALA A 174 10.48 20.00 9.38
CA ALA A 174 9.16 19.47 9.75
C ALA A 174 8.76 19.89 11.16
N TYR A 175 9.69 19.83 12.12
CA TYR A 175 9.44 20.28 13.49
C TYR A 175 9.21 21.80 13.57
N GLU A 176 9.99 22.61 12.86
CA GLU A 176 9.78 24.07 12.77
C GLU A 176 8.41 24.42 12.16
N TYR A 177 7.99 23.69 11.13
CA TYR A 177 6.64 23.81 10.55
C TYR A 177 5.55 23.44 11.56
N LEU A 178 5.69 22.30 12.24
CA LEU A 178 4.74 21.85 13.26
C LEU A 178 4.62 22.89 14.39
N GLN A 179 5.70 23.57 14.76
CA GLN A 179 5.69 24.64 15.75
C GLN A 179 4.89 25.87 15.32
N SER A 180 4.84 26.17 14.02
CA SER A 180 4.16 27.35 13.46
C SER A 180 2.74 27.09 12.95
N SER A 181 2.30 25.82 12.90
CA SER A 181 0.99 25.40 12.37
C SER A 181 0.17 24.64 13.41
N ASN A 182 -1.13 24.96 13.51
CA ASN A 182 -2.09 24.23 14.34
C ASN A 182 -3.02 23.31 13.52
N GLU A 183 -2.74 23.15 12.22
CA GLU A 183 -3.60 22.38 11.30
C GLU A 183 -3.20 20.90 11.19
N VAL A 184 -2.06 20.52 11.75
CA VAL A 184 -1.54 19.15 11.65
C VAL A 184 -2.36 18.22 12.53
N SER A 185 -3.00 17.22 11.92
CA SER A 185 -3.81 16.23 12.62
C SER A 185 -3.15 14.85 12.70
N TYR A 186 -2.20 14.56 11.81
CA TYR A 186 -1.48 13.29 11.77
C TYR A 186 -0.06 13.50 11.31
N ILE A 187 0.85 12.66 11.80
CA ILE A 187 2.24 12.64 11.36
C ILE A 187 2.58 11.24 10.85
N LEU A 188 3.21 11.16 9.68
CA LEU A 188 3.91 9.98 9.16
C LEU A 188 5.40 10.34 9.10
N THR A 189 6.26 9.61 9.79
CA THR A 189 7.70 9.88 9.77
C THR A 189 8.49 8.61 9.50
N ASP A 190 9.52 8.68 8.66
CA ASP A 190 10.53 7.63 8.61
C ASP A 190 11.31 7.57 9.93
N TRP A 191 11.73 6.35 10.30
CA TRP A 191 12.53 6.13 11.50
C TRP A 191 13.99 6.58 11.31
N ILE A 192 14.58 6.28 10.15
CA ILE A 192 16.01 6.48 9.90
C ILE A 192 16.18 7.66 8.96
N MET A 193 16.55 8.81 9.52
CA MET A 193 16.92 10.00 8.75
C MET A 193 18.32 10.48 9.18
N PRO A 194 19.13 11.02 8.26
CA PRO A 194 20.55 11.33 8.51
C PRO A 194 20.79 12.48 9.49
N ASP A 195 19.88 13.45 9.58
CA ASP A 195 20.09 14.66 10.40
C ASP A 195 19.36 14.61 11.75
N PHE A 196 18.03 14.60 11.70
CA PHE A 196 17.14 14.58 12.86
C PHE A 196 16.28 13.34 12.73
N SER A 197 16.65 12.28 13.45
CA SER A 197 16.06 10.96 13.25
C SER A 197 14.58 10.94 13.60
N GLY A 198 13.85 9.93 13.12
CA GLY A 198 12.44 9.75 13.47
C GLY A 198 12.23 9.62 14.98
N GLU A 199 13.16 8.98 15.68
CA GLU A 199 13.15 8.87 17.14
C GLU A 199 13.28 10.24 17.82
N GLU A 200 14.30 11.01 17.45
CA GLU A 200 14.54 12.34 18.02
C GLU A 200 13.39 13.31 17.73
N LEU A 201 12.81 13.22 16.53
CA LEU A 201 11.62 13.98 16.15
C LEU A 201 10.42 13.62 17.03
N VAL A 202 10.13 12.33 17.19
CA VAL A 202 9.03 11.85 18.06
C VAL A 202 9.24 12.31 19.50
N GLU A 203 10.45 12.20 20.04
CA GLU A 203 10.79 12.72 21.37
C GLU A 203 10.52 14.21 21.50
N ALA A 204 11.00 15.01 20.55
CA ALA A 204 10.83 16.45 20.57
C ALA A 204 9.35 16.85 20.52
N ILE A 205 8.56 16.14 19.72
CA ILE A 205 7.10 16.35 19.64
C ILE A 205 6.42 15.99 20.97
N ARG A 206 6.76 14.85 21.57
CA ARG A 206 6.14 14.39 22.83
C ARG A 206 6.56 15.19 24.06
N LYS A 207 7.67 15.93 24.00
CA LYS A 207 8.06 16.92 25.03
C LYS A 207 7.17 18.18 25.03
N GLN A 208 6.32 18.38 24.02
CA GLN A 208 5.45 19.55 23.89
C GLN A 208 3.99 19.17 24.14
N GLU A 209 3.38 19.70 25.21
CA GLU A 209 1.98 19.39 25.57
C GLU A 209 0.99 19.65 24.43
N LYS A 210 1.22 20.71 23.64
CA LYS A 210 0.38 21.08 22.50
C LYS A 210 0.28 20.02 21.40
N PHE A 211 1.21 19.08 21.33
CA PHE A 211 1.24 18.02 20.30
C PHE A 211 0.98 16.62 20.85
N ASN A 212 0.69 16.50 22.15
CA ASN A 212 0.63 15.22 22.85
C ASN A 212 -0.47 14.29 22.32
N ASP A 213 -1.52 14.86 21.72
CA ASP A 213 -2.62 14.10 21.15
C ASP A 213 -2.45 13.78 19.66
N ILE A 214 -1.52 14.45 18.96
CA ILE A 214 -1.30 14.21 17.52
C ILE A 214 -0.79 12.78 17.33
N PRO A 215 -1.51 11.92 16.58
CA PRO A 215 -1.05 10.59 16.27
C PRO A 215 0.19 10.64 15.36
N ILE A 216 1.14 9.76 15.66
CA ILE A 216 2.36 9.60 14.87
C ILE A 216 2.46 8.15 14.42
N ALA A 217 2.56 7.92 13.11
CA ALA A 217 3.00 6.65 12.57
C ALA A 217 4.47 6.76 12.16
N VAL A 218 5.27 5.91 12.77
CA VAL A 218 6.67 5.73 12.43
C VAL A 218 6.78 4.62 11.39
N ILE A 219 7.37 4.94 10.24
CA ILE A 219 7.62 4.02 9.15
C ILE A 219 9.03 3.43 9.34
N THR A 220 9.15 2.11 9.39
CA THR A 220 10.43 1.43 9.67
C THR A 220 10.67 0.25 8.73
N GLY A 221 11.91 0.10 8.26
CA GLY A 221 12.36 -1.08 7.50
C GLY A 221 13.07 -2.14 8.35
N ILE A 222 13.19 -1.92 9.66
CA ILE A 222 13.86 -2.85 10.57
C ILE A 222 12.91 -4.03 10.80
N GLU A 223 13.29 -5.22 10.34
CA GLU A 223 12.69 -6.48 10.80
C GLU A 223 12.84 -6.55 12.30
N GLU A 224 11.75 -6.87 13.02
CA GLU A 224 11.70 -7.02 14.47
C GLU A 224 12.83 -7.92 14.99
N LYS A 225 14.01 -7.36 15.24
CA LYS A 225 15.09 -7.95 16.00
C LYS A 225 15.21 -7.16 17.29
N GLU A 226 14.49 -7.65 18.30
CA GLU A 226 14.68 -7.52 19.77
C GLU A 226 15.07 -6.17 20.44
N ASP A 227 15.40 -5.11 19.69
CA ASP A 227 15.89 -3.82 20.19
C ASP A 227 14.95 -2.64 19.89
N PHE A 228 13.72 -2.90 19.40
CA PHE A 228 12.71 -1.84 19.20
C PHE A 228 12.10 -1.41 20.55
N LYS A 229 12.93 -0.86 21.45
CA LYS A 229 12.51 -0.19 22.68
C LYS A 229 12.43 1.29 22.39
N ILE A 230 11.27 1.75 21.92
CA ILE A 230 10.95 3.17 21.98
C ILE A 230 10.99 3.56 23.46
N SER A 231 11.96 4.37 23.85
CA SER A 231 12.19 4.81 25.24
C SER A 231 11.08 5.76 25.75
N ILE A 232 10.05 6.01 24.93
CA ILE A 232 9.08 7.09 25.04
C ILE A 232 7.69 6.50 25.29
N PRO A 233 6.87 7.08 26.18
CA PRO A 233 5.51 6.61 26.45
C PRO A 233 4.67 6.48 25.17
N GLN A 234 3.96 5.36 25.07
CA GLN A 234 3.21 4.87 23.89
C GLN A 234 1.96 5.68 23.50
N LYS A 235 1.83 6.95 23.91
CA LYS A 235 0.61 7.71 23.61
C LYS A 235 0.57 8.07 22.12
N ASN A 236 -0.41 7.49 21.42
CA ASN A 236 -0.72 7.75 20.02
C ASN A 236 0.48 7.56 19.07
N ILE A 237 1.36 6.59 19.34
CA ILE A 237 2.47 6.21 18.45
C ILE A 237 2.15 4.84 17.84
N TYR A 238 2.27 4.74 16.52
CA TYR A 238 1.99 3.56 15.72
C TYR A 238 3.21 3.19 14.87
N LEU A 239 3.42 1.91 14.64
CA LEU A 239 4.50 1.41 13.79
C LEU A 239 3.94 0.90 12.46
N LEU A 240 4.53 1.35 11.36
CA LEU A 240 4.26 0.90 10.01
C LEU A 240 5.52 0.27 9.41
N GLN A 241 5.52 -1.06 9.30
CA GLN A 241 6.65 -1.79 8.75
C GLN A 241 6.70 -1.69 7.21
N LYS A 242 7.89 -1.48 6.65
CA LYS A 242 8.16 -1.60 5.22
C LYS A 242 8.28 -3.10 4.83
N PRO A 243 7.74 -3.53 3.67
CA PRO A 243 6.95 -2.74 2.74
C PRO A 243 5.53 -2.47 3.28
N TYR A 244 5.10 -1.22 3.21
CA TYR A 244 3.74 -0.82 3.59
C TYR A 244 2.86 -0.61 2.35
N PHE A 245 1.57 -0.92 2.49
CA PHE A 245 0.56 -0.77 1.44
C PHE A 245 -0.33 0.44 1.72
N GLU A 246 -0.92 0.99 0.65
CA GLU A 246 -1.89 2.11 0.72
C GLU A 246 -2.89 1.90 1.86
N ARG A 247 -3.44 0.70 1.95
CA ARG A 247 -4.39 0.33 2.98
C ARG A 247 -3.88 0.50 4.41
N LYS A 248 -2.65 0.09 4.72
CA LYS A 248 -2.10 0.21 6.09
C LYS A 248 -1.94 1.67 6.51
N ILE A 249 -1.59 2.55 5.56
CA ILE A 249 -1.52 4.00 5.78
C ILE A 249 -2.92 4.55 6.09
N LEU A 250 -3.91 4.18 5.28
CA LEU A 250 -5.29 4.66 5.44
C LEU A 250 -5.94 4.14 6.73
N GLU A 251 -5.72 2.88 7.09
CA GLU A 251 -6.18 2.32 8.35
C GLU A 251 -5.59 3.07 9.55
N TYR A 252 -4.32 3.47 9.49
CA TYR A 252 -3.71 4.29 10.53
C TYR A 252 -4.42 5.65 10.66
N ILE A 253 -4.64 6.34 9.54
CA ILE A 253 -5.27 7.68 9.53
C ILE A 253 -6.71 7.62 10.07
N GLN A 254 -7.39 6.47 9.96
CA GLN A 254 -8.79 6.32 10.38
C GLN A 254 -9.00 5.76 11.78
N LYS A 255 -8.05 4.95 12.29
CA LYS A 255 -8.14 4.24 13.58
C LYS A 255 -8.15 5.18 14.79
N VAL A 256 -7.84 6.46 14.60
CA VAL A 256 -7.84 7.48 15.65
C VAL A 256 -9.05 8.43 15.55
#